data_AF-A0A7W0M8Z3-F1
#
_entry.id   AF-A0A7W0M8Z3-F1
#
_cell.length_a   1.000
_cell.length_b   1.000
_cell.length_c   1.000
_cell.angle_alpha   90.00
_cell.angle_beta   90.00
_cell.angle_gamma   90.00
#
_symmetry.space_group_name_H-M   'P 1'
#
loop_
_entity.id
_entity.type
_entity.pdbx_description
1 polymer ?
#
loop_
_entity_poly.entity_id
_entity_poly.type
_entity_poly.pdbx_seq_one_letter_code
_entity_poly.pdbx_strand_id
1 'polypeptide(L)'
;MRPEQLETVLRVRRHQRDQVRLAMSRILAEGRAIDEKRQQAARQRADAIESLRSDTGIGAIDVDRAAGLRYHAARLSIELANLSSTAAAHAQHVKAAQAVLAKADQSVKAVERLQERQAAAFRLAAERRDDREATDRFSATRSSVLRERENREARSENHEPMRS
;
A
#
# COMPACT_ATOMS: atom_id res chain seq x y z
N MET A 1 11.04 20.31 -5.83
CA MET A 1 11.03 19.11 -6.70
C MET A 1 10.00 19.33 -7.80
N ARG A 2 10.37 19.10 -9.07
CA ARG A 2 9.45 19.34 -10.20
C ARG A 2 8.34 18.27 -10.23
N PRO A 3 7.12 18.57 -10.74
CA PRO A 3 6.01 17.62 -10.79
C PRO A 3 6.39 16.29 -11.47
N GLU A 4 7.14 16.34 -12.57
CA GLU A 4 7.64 15.18 -13.31
C GLU A 4 8.57 14.28 -12.49
N GLN A 5 9.40 14.90 -11.64
CA GLN A 5 10.31 14.16 -10.75
C GLN A 5 9.50 13.43 -9.66
N LEU A 6 8.39 14.02 -9.22
CA LEU A 6 7.55 13.47 -8.17
C LEU A 6 6.71 12.29 -8.65
N GLU A 7 6.19 12.39 -9.87
CA GLU A 7 5.53 11.27 -10.53
C GLU A 7 6.49 10.09 -10.76
N THR A 8 7.74 10.39 -11.15
CA THR A 8 8.79 9.36 -11.31
C THR A 8 9.09 8.66 -9.99
N VAL A 9 9.27 9.43 -8.90
CA VAL A 9 9.51 8.86 -7.57
C VAL A 9 8.30 8.02 -7.12
N LEU A 10 7.07 8.51 -7.32
CA LEU A 10 5.86 7.79 -6.95
C LEU A 10 5.76 6.45 -7.68
N ARG A 11 6.07 6.43 -8.98
CA ARG A 11 6.10 5.19 -9.79
C ARG A 11 7.09 4.18 -9.23
N VAL A 12 8.31 4.61 -8.91
CA VAL A 12 9.33 3.74 -8.30
C VAL A 12 8.87 3.21 -6.93
N ARG A 13 8.29 4.06 -6.08
CA ARG A 13 7.79 3.65 -4.76
C ARG A 13 6.63 2.65 -4.86
N ARG A 14 5.71 2.86 -5.80
CA ARG A 14 4.61 1.91 -6.08
C ARG A 14 5.17 0.57 -6.53
N HIS A 15 6.13 0.57 -7.45
CA HIS A 15 6.78 -0.66 -7.88
C HIS A 15 7.47 -1.40 -6.72
N GLN A 16 8.21 -0.69 -5.87
CA GLN A 16 8.84 -1.27 -4.68
C GLN A 16 7.81 -1.89 -3.73
N ARG A 17 6.70 -1.20 -3.46
CA ARG A 17 5.60 -1.75 -2.67
C ARG A 17 5.03 -3.03 -3.30
N ASP A 18 4.85 -3.05 -4.61
CA ASP A 18 4.29 -4.20 -5.31
C ASP A 18 5.25 -5.40 -5.27
N GLN A 19 6.57 -5.17 -5.36
CA GLN A 19 7.58 -6.20 -5.12
C GLN A 19 7.50 -6.78 -3.70
N VAL A 20 7.32 -5.92 -2.68
CA VAL A 20 7.15 -6.38 -1.29
C VAL A 20 5.86 -7.17 -1.13
N ARG A 21 4.77 -6.78 -1.78
CA ARG A 21 3.51 -7.55 -1.80
C ARG A 21 3.69 -8.94 -2.43
N LEU A 22 4.43 -9.02 -3.52
CA LEU A 22 4.75 -10.29 -4.16
C LEU A 22 5.60 -11.17 -3.22
N ALA A 23 6.63 -10.60 -2.58
CA ALA A 23 7.43 -11.33 -1.59
C ALA A 23 6.56 -11.84 -0.42
N MET A 24 5.67 -10.99 0.10
CA MET A 24 4.71 -11.37 1.15
C MET A 24 3.82 -12.53 0.71
N SER A 25 3.30 -12.53 -0.52
CA SER A 25 2.48 -13.63 -1.02
C SER A 25 3.24 -14.96 -1.09
N ARG A 26 4.55 -14.93 -1.42
CA ARG A 26 5.40 -16.12 -1.44
C ARG A 26 5.62 -16.67 -0.03
N ILE A 27 5.95 -15.80 0.92
CA ILE A 27 6.08 -16.16 2.33
C ILE A 27 4.77 -16.78 2.84
N LEU A 28 3.61 -16.19 2.53
CA LEU A 28 2.32 -16.77 2.94
C LEU A 28 2.05 -18.14 2.28
N ALA A 29 2.46 -18.33 1.03
CA ALA A 29 2.34 -19.62 0.34
C ALA A 29 3.23 -20.70 0.99
N GLU A 30 4.47 -20.35 1.34
CA GLU A 30 5.38 -21.24 2.07
C GLU A 30 4.80 -21.64 3.43
N GLY A 31 4.16 -20.71 4.15
CA GLY A 31 3.50 -20.97 5.42
C GLY A 31 2.37 -22.00 5.29
N ARG A 32 1.55 -21.88 4.24
CA ARG A 32 0.50 -22.87 3.93
C ARG A 32 1.08 -24.24 3.64
N ALA A 33 2.17 -24.32 2.86
CA ALA A 33 2.82 -25.58 2.56
C ALA A 33 3.39 -26.26 3.82
N ILE A 34 3.92 -25.48 4.79
CA ILE A 34 4.37 -26.02 6.10
C ILE A 34 3.17 -26.59 6.87
N ASP A 35 2.06 -25.87 6.94
CA ASP A 35 0.85 -26.32 7.64
C ASP A 35 0.25 -27.57 7.01
N GLU A 36 0.20 -27.66 5.68
CA GLU A 36 -0.25 -28.83 4.94
C GLU A 36 0.61 -30.07 5.25
N LYS A 37 1.94 -29.92 5.21
CA LYS A 37 2.87 -31.00 5.60
C LYS A 37 2.67 -31.43 7.05
N ARG A 38 2.46 -30.48 7.96
CA ARG A 38 2.22 -30.78 9.37
C ARG A 38 0.92 -31.55 9.56
N GLN A 39 -0.16 -31.17 8.86
CA GLN A 39 -1.43 -31.90 8.90
C GLN A 39 -1.28 -33.31 8.33
N GLN A 40 -0.55 -33.47 7.22
CA GLN A 40 -0.29 -34.78 6.62
C GLN A 40 0.49 -35.69 7.57
N ALA A 41 1.59 -35.21 8.15
CA ALA A 41 2.40 -35.98 9.11
C ALA A 41 1.58 -36.33 10.37
N ALA A 42 0.71 -35.44 10.83
CA ALA A 42 -0.17 -35.70 11.97
C ALA A 42 -1.19 -36.80 11.68
N ARG A 43 -1.81 -36.79 10.49
CA ARG A 43 -2.73 -37.85 10.04
C ARG A 43 -2.01 -39.20 9.94
N GLN A 44 -0.88 -39.25 9.23
CA GLN A 44 -0.09 -40.47 9.09
C GLN A 44 0.35 -41.06 10.44
N ARG A 45 0.66 -40.19 11.40
CA ARG A 45 1.03 -40.61 12.75
C ARG A 45 -0.17 -41.20 13.50
N ALA A 46 -1.33 -40.56 13.39
CA ALA A 46 -2.57 -41.07 13.97
C ALA A 46 -2.92 -42.45 13.39
N ASP A 47 -2.83 -42.61 12.06
CA ASP A 47 -3.11 -43.87 11.37
C ASP A 47 -2.14 -44.99 11.80
N ALA A 48 -0.86 -44.67 11.98
CA ALA A 48 0.14 -45.63 12.47
C ALA A 48 -0.13 -46.07 13.91
N ILE A 49 -0.55 -45.14 14.78
CA ILE A 49 -0.91 -45.43 16.17
C ILE A 49 -2.20 -46.25 16.24
N GLU A 50 -3.17 -45.96 15.37
CA GLU A 50 -4.42 -46.72 15.34
C GLU A 50 -4.19 -48.14 14.83
N SER A 51 -3.35 -48.31 13.81
CA SER A 51 -2.92 -49.63 13.32
C SER A 51 -2.22 -50.44 14.41
N LEU A 52 -1.38 -49.79 15.24
CA LEU A 52 -0.75 -50.42 16.40
C LEU A 52 -1.78 -50.92 17.41
N ARG A 53 -2.81 -50.11 17.69
CA ARG A 53 -3.87 -50.47 18.64
C ARG A 53 -4.69 -51.65 18.14
N SER A 54 -5.09 -51.62 16.86
CA SER A 54 -5.85 -52.72 16.26
C SER A 54 -5.07 -54.04 16.29
N ASP A 55 -3.77 -53.99 16.00
CA ASP A 55 -2.92 -55.19 16.01
C ASP A 55 -2.74 -55.76 17.43
N THR A 56 -2.68 -54.91 18.46
CA THR A 56 -2.59 -55.37 19.86
C THR A 56 -3.90 -55.95 20.41
N GLY A 57 -5.05 -55.63 19.83
CA GLY A 57 -6.37 -56.07 20.32
C GLY A 57 -6.72 -57.52 19.95
N ILE A 58 -6.05 -58.13 18.96
CA ILE A 58 -6.41 -59.44 18.38
C ILE A 58 -5.67 -60.61 19.07
N GLY A 59 -4.78 -60.33 20.02
CA GLY A 59 -4.13 -61.35 20.87
C GLY A 59 -2.92 -62.06 20.24
N ALA A 60 -2.78 -62.04 18.92
CA ALA A 60 -1.56 -62.44 18.21
C ALA A 60 -0.84 -61.18 17.67
N ILE A 61 0.25 -60.78 18.34
CA ILE A 61 1.02 -59.60 17.95
C ILE A 61 2.15 -60.02 17.01
N ASP A 62 2.10 -59.54 15.77
CA ASP A 62 3.26 -59.51 14.89
C ASP A 62 4.26 -58.46 15.43
N VAL A 63 5.32 -58.96 16.08
CA VAL A 63 6.32 -58.12 16.75
C VAL A 63 7.07 -57.23 15.77
N ASP A 64 7.39 -57.74 14.58
CA ASP A 64 8.15 -57.00 13.57
C ASP A 64 7.31 -55.88 12.98
N ARG A 65 6.03 -56.16 12.66
CA ARG A 65 5.08 -55.13 12.21
C ARG A 65 4.87 -54.06 13.27
N ALA A 66 4.67 -54.45 14.53
CA ALA A 66 4.49 -53.52 15.63
C ALA A 66 5.75 -52.66 15.87
N ALA A 67 6.95 -53.25 15.79
CA ALA A 67 8.20 -52.51 15.90
C ALA A 67 8.34 -51.48 14.76
N GLY A 68 8.02 -51.88 13.52
CA GLY A 68 8.04 -50.99 12.35
C GLY A 68 7.08 -49.81 12.48
N LEU A 69 5.84 -50.05 12.92
CA LEU A 69 4.85 -48.98 13.13
C LEU A 69 5.26 -48.01 14.26
N ARG A 70 5.83 -48.52 15.36
CA ARG A 70 6.33 -47.68 16.46
C ARG A 70 7.49 -46.80 15.99
N TYR A 71 8.42 -47.38 15.25
CA TYR A 71 9.53 -46.63 14.66
C TYR A 71 9.02 -45.54 13.71
N HIS A 72 8.08 -45.88 12.84
CA HIS A 72 7.47 -44.92 11.91
C HIS A 72 6.75 -43.77 12.65
N ALA A 73 5.95 -44.09 13.67
CA ALA A 73 5.26 -43.08 14.48
C ALA A 73 6.25 -42.18 15.26
N ALA A 74 7.36 -42.74 15.75
CA ALA A 74 8.43 -41.97 16.39
C ALA A 74 9.11 -41.01 15.40
N ARG A 75 9.42 -41.49 14.18
CA ARG A 75 9.96 -40.65 13.10
C ARG A 75 9.02 -39.49 12.76
N LEU A 76 7.73 -39.76 12.60
CA LEU A 76 6.72 -38.73 12.34
C LEU A 76 6.57 -37.74 13.51
N SER A 77 6.80 -38.18 14.75
CA SER A 77 6.80 -37.28 15.92
C SER A 77 7.97 -36.29 15.86
N ILE A 78 9.15 -36.75 15.46
CA ILE A 78 10.32 -35.89 15.24
C ILE A 78 10.06 -34.92 14.08
N GLU A 79 9.50 -35.40 12.97
CA GLU A 79 9.14 -34.57 11.82
C GLU A 79 8.14 -33.47 12.20
N LEU A 80 7.09 -33.81 12.96
CA LEU A 80 6.12 -32.84 13.48
C LEU A 80 6.76 -31.78 14.39
N ALA A 81 7.72 -32.18 15.24
CA ALA A 81 8.47 -31.23 16.07
C ALA A 81 9.31 -30.27 15.22
N ASN A 82 10.00 -30.79 14.20
CA ASN A 82 10.77 -29.99 13.26
C ASN A 82 9.87 -29.02 12.48
N LEU A 83 8.76 -29.49 11.92
CA LEU A 83 7.78 -28.65 11.21
C LEU A 83 7.18 -27.57 12.11
N SER A 84 6.97 -27.87 13.40
CA SER A 84 6.47 -26.89 14.37
C SER A 84 7.51 -25.80 14.65
N SER A 85 8.79 -26.17 14.77
CA SER A 85 9.89 -25.21 14.88
C SER A 85 10.02 -24.34 13.62
N THR A 86 9.94 -24.95 12.44
CA THR A 86 9.95 -24.23 11.16
C THR A 86 8.77 -23.27 11.05
N ALA A 87 7.56 -23.68 11.45
CA ALA A 87 6.39 -22.82 11.46
C ALA A 87 6.56 -21.61 12.40
N ALA A 88 7.16 -21.81 13.57
CA ALA A 88 7.44 -20.73 14.51
C ALA A 88 8.46 -19.72 13.94
N ALA A 89 9.53 -20.20 13.31
CA ALA A 89 10.49 -19.34 12.61
C ALA A 89 9.82 -18.59 11.44
N HIS A 90 8.98 -19.28 10.68
CA HIS A 90 8.23 -18.69 9.57
C HIS A 90 7.28 -17.58 10.02
N ALA A 91 6.64 -17.73 11.17
CA ALA A 91 5.81 -16.68 11.76
C ALA A 91 6.59 -15.39 12.04
N GLN A 92 7.88 -15.50 12.39
CA GLN A 92 8.75 -14.32 12.53
C GLN A 92 9.05 -13.66 11.18
N HIS A 93 9.27 -14.45 10.14
CA HIS A 93 9.45 -13.93 8.78
C HIS A 93 8.19 -13.20 8.27
N VAL A 94 7.00 -13.75 8.55
CA VAL A 94 5.72 -13.09 8.25
C VAL A 94 5.62 -11.73 8.93
N LYS A 95 5.94 -11.65 10.24
CA LYS A 95 5.91 -10.38 10.98
C LYS A 95 6.91 -9.36 10.42
N ALA A 96 8.13 -9.80 10.10
CA ALA A 96 9.14 -8.93 9.49
C ALA A 96 8.67 -8.41 8.12
N ALA A 97 8.11 -9.28 7.28
CA ALA A 97 7.57 -8.90 5.97
C ALA A 97 6.40 -7.92 6.08
N GLN A 98 5.50 -8.10 7.06
CA GLN A 98 4.42 -7.15 7.35
C GLN A 98 4.95 -5.76 7.72
N ALA A 99 6.00 -5.69 8.54
CA ALA A 99 6.62 -4.41 8.90
C ALA A 99 7.25 -3.72 7.67
N VAL A 100 7.92 -4.48 6.80
CA VAL A 100 8.48 -3.96 5.55
C VAL A 100 7.39 -3.45 4.60
N LEU A 101 6.28 -4.19 4.47
CA LEU A 101 5.13 -3.77 3.66
C LEU A 101 4.51 -2.48 4.19
N ALA A 102 4.30 -2.39 5.51
CA ALA A 102 3.77 -1.18 6.14
C ALA A 102 4.68 0.04 5.86
N LYS A 103 6.00 -0.12 5.92
CA LYS A 103 6.96 0.93 5.57
C LYS A 103 6.89 1.33 4.09
N ALA A 104 6.73 0.35 3.19
CA ALA A 104 6.57 0.62 1.76
C ALA A 104 5.28 1.40 1.47
N ASP A 105 4.16 1.02 2.10
CA ASP A 105 2.88 1.72 2.00
C ASP A 105 2.98 3.16 2.53
N GLN A 106 3.62 3.35 3.70
CA GLN A 106 3.87 4.68 4.26
C GLN A 106 4.70 5.55 3.32
N SER A 107 5.74 4.98 2.68
CA SER A 107 6.56 5.70 1.71
C SER A 107 5.77 6.15 0.48
N VAL A 108 4.85 5.33 -0.03
CA VAL A 108 3.98 5.72 -1.16
C VAL A 108 3.05 6.85 -0.71
N LYS A 109 2.38 6.69 0.43
CA LYS A 109 1.44 7.68 0.97
C LYS A 109 2.10 9.03 1.26
N ALA A 110 3.37 9.03 1.68
CA ALA A 110 4.13 10.25 1.91
C ALA A 110 4.34 11.04 0.60
N VAL A 111 4.64 10.36 -0.50
CA VAL A 111 4.83 10.98 -1.81
C VAL A 111 3.50 11.46 -2.39
N GLU A 112 2.42 10.68 -2.25
CA GLU A 112 1.08 11.08 -2.69
C GLU A 112 0.61 12.37 -1.98
N ARG A 113 0.78 12.44 -0.65
CA ARG A 113 0.49 13.67 0.11
C ARG A 113 1.32 14.87 -0.33
N LEU A 114 2.58 14.65 -0.70
CA LEU A 114 3.43 15.72 -1.22
C LEU A 114 2.94 16.21 -2.59
N GLN A 115 2.49 15.29 -3.45
CA GLN A 115 1.88 15.60 -4.74
C GLN A 115 0.60 16.42 -4.58
N GLU A 116 -0.29 15.99 -3.69
CA GLU A 116 -1.54 16.70 -3.36
C GLU A 116 -1.28 18.12 -2.87
N ARG A 117 -0.30 18.30 -1.98
CA ARG A 117 0.10 19.62 -1.47
C ARG A 117 0.66 20.50 -2.58
N GLN A 118 1.48 19.96 -3.47
CA GLN A 118 2.03 20.71 -4.60
C GLN A 118 0.93 21.13 -5.58
N ALA A 119 -0.02 20.24 -5.87
CA ALA A 119 -1.17 20.54 -6.72
C ALA A 119 -2.07 21.61 -6.09
N ALA A 120 -2.34 21.54 -4.79
CA ALA A 120 -3.11 22.54 -4.07
C ALA A 120 -2.42 23.93 -4.08
N ALA A 121 -1.10 23.96 -3.84
CA ALA A 121 -0.32 25.19 -3.90
C ALA A 121 -0.31 25.81 -5.30
N PHE A 122 -0.22 24.97 -6.35
CA PHE A 122 -0.31 25.43 -7.73
C PHE A 122 -1.67 26.03 -8.06
N ARG A 123 -2.77 25.37 -7.67
CA ARG A 123 -4.13 25.90 -7.84
C ARG A 123 -4.32 27.24 -7.14
N LEU A 124 -3.91 27.36 -5.88
CA LEU A 124 -4.00 28.60 -5.13
C LEU A 124 -3.16 29.73 -5.77
N ALA A 125 -2.00 29.41 -6.32
CA ALA A 125 -1.17 30.39 -7.03
C ALA A 125 -1.83 30.85 -8.35
N ALA A 126 -2.49 29.94 -9.07
CA ALA A 126 -3.26 30.26 -10.27
C ALA A 126 -4.47 31.14 -9.94
N GLU A 127 -5.28 30.77 -8.94
CA GLU A 127 -6.42 31.57 -8.47
C GLU A 127 -6.00 32.99 -8.10
N ARG A 128 -4.92 33.14 -7.31
CA ARG A 128 -4.38 34.46 -6.95
C ARG A 128 -3.89 35.27 -8.15
N ARG A 129 -3.42 34.61 -9.20
CA ARG A 129 -3.00 35.29 -10.43
C ARG A 129 -4.23 35.76 -11.21
N ASP A 130 -5.22 34.91 -11.35
CA ASP A 130 -6.47 35.23 -12.04
C ASP A 130 -7.22 36.37 -11.34
N ASP A 131 -7.27 36.37 -10.00
CA ASP A 131 -7.84 37.45 -9.19
C ASP A 131 -7.13 38.79 -9.42
N ARG A 132 -5.80 38.79 -9.48
CA ARG A 132 -5.00 39.99 -9.77
C ARG A 132 -5.27 40.47 -11.18
N GLU A 133 -5.23 39.58 -12.17
CA GLU A 133 -5.51 39.92 -13.57
C GLU A 133 -6.94 40.49 -13.74
N ALA A 134 -7.92 39.94 -13.03
CA ALA A 134 -9.29 40.47 -13.03
C ALA A 134 -9.37 41.87 -12.39
N THR A 135 -8.69 42.07 -11.25
CA THR A 135 -8.63 43.36 -10.55
C THR A 135 -7.95 44.43 -11.41
N ASP A 136 -6.86 44.08 -12.10
CA ASP A 136 -6.13 44.97 -13.01
C ASP A 136 -7.01 45.35 -14.21
N ARG A 137 -7.72 44.39 -14.82
CA ARG A 137 -8.67 44.65 -15.92
C ARG A 137 -9.82 45.56 -15.48
N PHE A 138 -10.38 45.30 -14.30
CA PHE A 138 -11.46 46.13 -13.74
C PHE A 138 -10.98 47.56 -13.50
N SER A 139 -9.81 47.73 -12.87
CA SER A 139 -9.22 49.04 -12.57
C SER A 139 -8.89 49.81 -13.85
N ALA A 140 -8.31 49.13 -14.86
CA ALA A 140 -8.03 49.71 -16.16
C ALA A 140 -9.32 50.22 -16.85
N THR A 141 -10.36 49.38 -16.90
CA THR A 141 -11.67 49.74 -17.49
C THR A 141 -12.31 50.91 -16.76
N ARG A 142 -12.28 50.91 -15.43
CA ARG A 142 -12.82 52.02 -14.64
C ARG A 142 -12.06 53.32 -14.90
N SER A 143 -10.73 53.26 -14.99
CA SER A 143 -9.89 54.43 -15.26
C SER A 143 -10.12 54.99 -16.67
N SER A 144 -10.35 54.14 -17.67
CA SER A 144 -10.65 54.60 -19.04
C SER A 144 -12.01 55.29 -19.10
N VAL A 145 -13.03 54.71 -18.45
CA VAL A 145 -14.38 55.31 -18.37
C VAL A 145 -14.36 56.66 -17.65
N LEU A 146 -13.61 56.78 -16.55
CA LEU A 146 -13.47 58.05 -15.83
C LEU A 146 -12.80 59.12 -16.70
N ARG A 147 -11.70 58.77 -17.39
CA ARG A 147 -11.03 59.69 -18.33
C ARG A 147 -11.92 60.10 -19.50
N GLU A 148 -12.72 59.18 -20.04
CA GLU A 148 -13.68 59.51 -21.10
C GLU A 148 -14.77 60.46 -20.62
N ARG A 149 -15.24 60.29 -19.37
CA ARG A 149 -16.22 61.18 -18.75
C ARG A 149 -15.65 62.58 -18.52
N GLU A 150 -14.47 62.68 -17.93
CA GLU A 150 -13.75 63.96 -17.75
C GLU A 150 -13.55 64.67 -19.10
N ASN A 151 -13.15 63.94 -20.14
CA ASN A 151 -13.00 64.48 -21.50
C ASN A 151 -14.33 64.95 -22.12
N ARG A 152 -15.47 64.33 -21.77
CA ARG A 152 -16.80 64.78 -22.23
C ARG A 152 -17.26 66.03 -21.49
N GLU A 153 -17.06 66.09 -20.17
CA GLU A 153 -17.41 67.24 -19.34
C GLU A 153 -16.59 68.48 -19.75
N ALA A 154 -15.27 68.32 -19.97
CA ALA A 154 -14.39 69.39 -20.47
C ALA A 154 -14.75 69.88 -21.90
N ARG A 155 -15.38 69.04 -22.72
CA ARG A 155 -15.90 69.43 -24.04
C ARG A 155 -17.23 70.17 -23.96
N SER A 156 -18.07 69.89 -22.95
CA SER A 156 -19.32 70.64 -22.74
C SER A 156 -19.08 72.02 -22.14
N GLU A 157 -18.10 72.19 -21.25
CA GLU A 157 -17.78 73.48 -20.63
C GLU A 157 -17.16 74.48 -21.62
N ASN A 158 -16.42 74.00 -22.62
CA ASN A 158 -15.92 74.84 -23.72
C ASN A 158 -16.98 75.19 -24.78
N HIS A 159 -18.23 74.73 -24.61
CA HIS A 159 -19.34 74.95 -25.52
C HIS A 159 -20.52 75.65 -24.83
N GLU A 160 -20.25 76.63 -23.97
CA GLU A 160 -21.24 77.65 -23.63
C GLU A 160 -21.36 78.64 -24.81
N PRO A 161 -22.49 78.68 -25.55
CA PRO A 161 -22.69 79.75 -26.51
C PRO A 161 -22.85 81.05 -25.72
N MET A 162 -21.95 82.01 -25.97
CA MET A 162 -22.12 83.40 -25.55
C MET A 162 -23.52 83.86 -25.92
N ARG A 163 -24.42 83.88 -24.92
CA ARG A 163 -25.71 84.53 -25.04
C ARG A 163 -25.44 86.03 -25.07
N SER A 164 -25.67 86.59 -26.26
CA SER A 164 -25.67 88.03 -26.57
C SER A 164 -26.71 88.78 -25.77
#